data_AF-A0AAU6KWD5-F1
#
_entry.id   AF-A0AAU6KWD5-F1
#
_cell.length_a   1.000
_cell.length_b   1.000
_cell.length_c   1.000
_cell.angle_alpha   90.00
_cell.angle_beta   90.00
_cell.angle_gamma   90.00
#
_symmetry.space_group_name_H-M   'P 1'
#
loop_
_entity.id
_entity.type
_entity.pdbx_description
1 polymer ?
#
loop_
_entity_poly.entity_id
_entity_poly.type
_entity_poly.pdbx_seq_one_letter_code
_entity_poly.pdbx_strand_id
1 'polypeptide(L)'
;MIPPLALRVLRAYVRHAPGHLGKPWLAGHLNTLLKEHPLTTTARTGSGMVFPVVTSDVIQRYLYLFGVWEPHLTAFISGRLTPGDTFVDVGANIGYYSVLASQLVGPAGHVVAVEPSPDFHQTLVANAQDNGCGNVRTVNAAVSDSPGRMTFYLERSTNLGGTTAVRPRTVESSFEADAAPFPQLVREEELAPPACSKSTSRAVRPGRYAGCSRHSPAPE
;
A
#
# COMPACT_ATOMS: atom_id res chain seq x y z
N MET A 1 31.45 -6.90 7.55
CA MET A 1 30.45 -7.02 6.46
C MET A 1 29.90 -8.45 6.49
N ILE A 2 28.58 -8.64 6.65
CA ILE A 2 27.99 -10.00 6.64
C ILE A 2 27.94 -10.50 5.20
N PRO A 3 28.41 -11.73 4.88
CA PRO A 3 28.32 -12.28 3.54
C PRO A 3 26.87 -12.33 3.03
N PRO A 4 26.59 -12.07 1.74
CA PRO A 4 25.22 -12.04 1.21
C PRO A 4 24.41 -13.32 1.49
N LEU A 5 25.07 -14.49 1.47
CA LEU A 5 24.44 -15.77 1.80
C LEU A 5 24.01 -15.83 3.28
N ALA A 6 24.86 -15.39 4.19
CA ALA A 6 24.55 -15.36 5.62
C ALA A 6 23.38 -14.42 5.91
N LEU A 7 23.34 -13.23 5.28
CA LEU A 7 22.21 -12.32 5.41
C LEU A 7 20.89 -12.96 4.95
N ARG A 8 20.90 -13.68 3.82
CA ARG A 8 19.72 -14.39 3.32
C ARG A 8 19.22 -15.45 4.30
N VAL A 9 20.13 -16.23 4.90
CA VAL A 9 19.80 -17.27 5.88
C VAL A 9 19.25 -16.66 7.17
N LEU A 10 19.91 -15.65 7.73
CA LEU A 10 19.48 -14.97 8.96
C LEU A 10 18.11 -14.32 8.77
N ARG A 11 17.89 -13.66 7.63
CA ARG A 11 16.58 -13.11 7.25
C ARG A 11 15.52 -14.20 7.13
N ALA A 12 15.84 -15.31 6.48
CA ALA A 12 14.90 -16.44 6.35
C ALA A 12 14.52 -17.02 7.71
N TYR A 13 15.46 -17.12 8.65
CA TYR A 13 15.18 -17.53 10.03
C TYR A 13 14.23 -16.54 10.73
N VAL A 14 14.53 -15.24 10.69
CA VAL A 14 13.65 -14.19 11.26
C VAL A 14 12.23 -14.32 10.70
N ARG A 15 12.11 -14.49 9.39
CA ARG A 15 10.83 -14.45 8.69
C ARG A 15 10.01 -15.73 8.78
N HIS A 16 10.63 -16.90 8.68
CA HIS A 16 9.91 -18.15 8.44
C HIS A 16 10.06 -19.21 9.54
N ALA A 17 11.11 -19.15 10.37
CA ALA A 17 11.29 -20.17 11.40
C ALA A 17 10.14 -20.12 12.43
N PRO A 18 9.65 -21.25 12.96
CA PRO A 18 8.67 -21.23 14.04
C PRO A 18 9.28 -20.68 15.34
N GLY A 19 8.43 -20.13 16.22
CA GLY A 19 8.84 -19.61 17.52
C GLY A 19 9.46 -18.21 17.50
N HIS A 20 9.88 -17.75 18.68
CA HIS A 20 10.39 -16.38 18.91
C HIS A 20 11.84 -16.35 19.40
N LEU A 21 12.49 -17.51 19.57
CA LEU A 21 13.80 -17.60 20.20
C LEU A 21 14.85 -16.79 19.43
N GLY A 22 15.40 -15.76 20.08
CA GLY A 22 16.41 -14.87 19.51
C GLY A 22 15.96 -13.99 18.33
N LYS A 23 14.72 -14.14 17.84
CA LYS A 23 14.24 -13.41 16.65
C LYS A 23 14.18 -11.90 16.85
N PRO A 24 13.63 -11.36 17.96
CA PRO A 24 13.57 -9.91 18.15
C PRO A 24 14.98 -9.29 18.16
N TRP A 25 15.92 -9.94 18.84
CA TRP A 25 17.31 -9.52 18.89
C TRP A 25 17.96 -9.55 17.51
N LEU A 26 17.82 -10.67 16.77
CA LEU A 26 18.39 -10.80 15.43
C LEU A 26 17.75 -9.82 14.44
N ALA A 27 16.43 -9.65 14.47
CA ALA A 27 15.73 -8.67 13.64
C ALA A 27 16.20 -7.25 13.94
N GLY A 28 16.38 -6.89 15.21
CA GLY A 28 16.97 -5.61 15.61
C GLY A 28 18.38 -5.42 15.07
N HIS A 29 19.23 -6.45 15.20
CA HIS A 29 20.59 -6.42 14.67
C HIS A 29 20.63 -6.27 13.14
N LEU A 30 19.83 -7.04 12.41
CA LEU A 30 19.71 -6.95 10.96
C LEU A 30 19.15 -5.60 10.52
N ASN A 31 18.19 -5.03 11.26
CA ASN A 31 17.63 -3.72 10.99
C ASN A 31 18.70 -2.62 11.12
N THR A 32 19.51 -2.64 12.18
CA THR A 32 20.64 -1.71 12.34
C THR A 32 21.67 -1.90 11.23
N LEU A 33 22.07 -3.14 10.93
CA LEU A 33 23.03 -3.43 9.89
C LEU A 33 22.60 -2.91 8.51
N LEU A 34 21.34 -3.16 8.13
CA LEU A 34 20.79 -2.74 6.83
C LEU A 34 20.53 -1.22 6.76
N LYS A 35 20.46 -0.55 7.91
CA LYS A 35 20.43 0.91 7.99
C LYS A 35 21.82 1.51 7.75
N GLU A 36 22.86 0.93 8.34
CA GLU A 36 24.25 1.39 8.23
C GLU A 36 24.91 0.99 6.90
N HIS A 37 24.48 -0.14 6.34
CA HIS A 37 24.95 -0.68 5.07
C HIS A 37 23.76 -1.00 4.16
N PRO A 38 23.18 0.02 3.50
CA PRO A 38 22.00 -0.15 2.67
C PRO A 38 22.24 -1.07 1.48
N LEU A 39 21.20 -1.81 1.10
CA LEU A 39 21.17 -2.64 -0.09
C LEU A 39 20.06 -2.18 -1.02
N THR A 40 20.35 -2.19 -2.32
CA THR A 40 19.33 -2.11 -3.38
C THR A 40 19.05 -3.53 -3.86
N THR A 41 17.81 -3.98 -3.71
CA THR A 41 17.42 -5.37 -3.99
C THR A 41 15.90 -5.47 -4.19
N THR A 42 15.36 -6.68 -4.23
CA THR A 42 13.93 -6.94 -4.39
C THR A 42 13.38 -7.62 -3.14
N ALA A 43 12.32 -7.06 -2.57
CA ALA A 43 11.51 -7.69 -1.55
C ALA A 43 10.34 -8.45 -2.18
N ARG A 44 10.02 -9.61 -1.60
CA ARG A 44 8.79 -10.36 -1.90
C ARG A 44 7.94 -10.44 -0.66
N THR A 45 6.66 -10.15 -0.75
CA THR A 45 5.74 -10.20 0.40
C THR A 45 5.23 -11.62 0.63
N GLY A 46 4.52 -11.84 1.74
CA GLY A 46 3.85 -13.13 1.99
C GLY A 46 2.78 -13.46 0.95
N SER A 47 2.15 -12.44 0.36
CA SER A 47 1.13 -12.55 -0.70
C SER A 47 1.71 -12.64 -2.11
N GLY A 48 3.03 -12.69 -2.26
CA GLY A 48 3.70 -12.82 -3.57
C GLY A 48 3.95 -11.50 -4.30
N MET A 49 3.55 -10.36 -3.75
CA MET A 49 3.85 -9.03 -4.30
C MET A 49 5.36 -8.78 -4.31
N VAL A 50 5.83 -8.01 -5.28
CA VAL A 50 7.24 -7.77 -5.54
C VAL A 50 7.52 -6.27 -5.52
N PHE A 51 8.56 -5.86 -4.80
CA PHE A 51 8.96 -4.46 -4.69
C PHE A 51 10.47 -4.34 -4.83
N PRO A 52 10.99 -3.56 -5.80
CA PRO A 52 12.33 -2.98 -5.70
C PRO A 52 12.42 -2.17 -4.40
N VAL A 53 13.49 -2.39 -3.63
CA VAL A 53 13.67 -1.80 -2.31
C VAL A 53 15.11 -1.33 -2.11
N VAL A 54 15.25 -0.20 -1.43
CA VAL A 54 16.49 0.31 -0.86
C VAL A 54 16.36 0.27 0.66
N THR A 55 17.23 -0.47 1.34
CA THR A 55 17.08 -0.71 2.79
C THR A 55 17.51 0.46 3.68
N SER A 56 17.92 1.59 3.11
CA SER A 56 18.12 2.82 3.89
C SER A 56 16.79 3.35 4.44
N ASP A 57 15.74 3.27 3.62
CA ASP A 57 14.36 3.62 3.99
C ASP A 57 13.74 2.54 4.91
N VAL A 58 13.02 2.98 5.93
CA VAL A 58 12.45 2.09 6.95
C VAL A 58 11.34 1.19 6.40
N ILE A 59 10.45 1.71 5.54
CA ILE A 59 9.33 0.95 4.98
C ILE A 59 9.90 -0.16 4.10
N GLN A 60 10.79 0.22 3.18
CA GLN A 60 11.45 -0.69 2.26
C GLN A 60 12.33 -1.73 2.98
N ARG A 61 13.05 -1.33 4.04
CA ARG A 61 13.83 -2.26 4.88
C ARG A 61 12.95 -3.25 5.61
N TYR A 62 11.82 -2.81 6.17
CA TYR A 62 10.88 -3.71 6.86
C TYR A 62 10.22 -4.67 5.89
N LEU A 63 9.86 -4.19 4.70
CA LEU A 63 9.35 -5.03 3.62
C LEU A 63 10.38 -6.10 3.21
N TYR A 64 11.67 -5.73 3.12
CA TYR A 64 12.74 -6.68 2.86
C TYR A 64 12.90 -7.73 3.98
N LEU A 65 12.93 -7.28 5.24
CA LEU A 65 13.17 -8.14 6.41
C LEU A 65 12.00 -9.07 6.72
N PHE A 66 10.79 -8.52 6.77
CA PHE A 66 9.60 -9.20 7.28
C PHE A 66 8.63 -9.61 6.17
N GLY A 67 8.72 -9.00 4.99
CA GLY A 67 7.78 -9.25 3.88
C GLY A 67 6.40 -8.61 4.07
N VAL A 68 6.27 -7.70 5.04
CA VAL A 68 5.02 -7.02 5.40
C VAL A 68 5.37 -5.69 6.05
N TRP A 69 4.61 -4.66 5.71
CA TRP A 69 4.63 -3.36 6.39
C TRP A 69 3.42 -3.26 7.32
N GLU A 70 3.62 -2.77 8.55
CA GLU A 70 2.60 -2.69 9.62
C GLU A 70 1.62 -3.89 9.64
N PRO A 71 2.07 -5.06 10.11
CA PRO A 71 1.32 -6.32 9.94
C PRO A 71 -0.11 -6.27 10.48
N HIS A 72 -0.37 -5.47 11.53
CA HIS A 72 -1.71 -5.29 12.07
C HIS A 72 -2.64 -4.50 11.13
N LEU A 73 -2.14 -3.43 10.50
CA LEU A 73 -2.91 -2.65 9.53
C LEU A 73 -3.10 -3.44 8.23
N THR A 74 -2.04 -4.12 7.76
CA THR A 74 -2.15 -5.06 6.63
C THR A 74 -3.23 -6.12 6.88
N ALA A 75 -3.26 -6.74 8.06
CA ALA A 75 -4.28 -7.72 8.41
C ALA A 75 -5.69 -7.10 8.50
N PHE A 76 -5.80 -5.88 9.05
CA PHE A 76 -7.06 -5.15 9.13
C PHE A 76 -7.66 -4.86 7.75
N ILE A 77 -6.85 -4.38 6.81
CA ILE A 77 -7.26 -4.08 5.42
C ILE A 77 -7.63 -5.38 4.70
N SER A 78 -6.76 -6.40 4.79
CA SER A 78 -6.97 -7.70 4.14
C SER A 78 -8.23 -8.42 4.62
N GLY A 79 -8.63 -8.21 5.88
CA GLY A 79 -9.86 -8.78 6.44
C GLY A 79 -11.14 -7.99 6.16
N ARG A 80 -11.05 -6.82 5.49
CA ARG A 80 -12.19 -5.93 5.23
C ARG A 80 -12.48 -5.69 3.76
N LEU A 81 -11.44 -5.60 2.94
CA LEU A 81 -11.62 -5.40 1.50
C LEU A 81 -12.18 -6.67 0.86
N THR A 82 -13.16 -6.48 0.00
CA THR A 82 -13.82 -7.53 -0.77
C THR A 82 -13.71 -7.24 -2.27
N PRO A 83 -13.81 -8.27 -3.13
CA PRO A 83 -13.78 -8.07 -4.57
C PRO A 83 -14.86 -7.08 -5.05
N GLY A 84 -14.47 -6.10 -5.86
CA GLY A 84 -15.35 -5.03 -6.34
C GLY A 84 -15.35 -3.76 -5.50
N ASP A 85 -14.70 -3.75 -4.33
CA ASP A 85 -14.61 -2.55 -3.50
C ASP A 85 -13.72 -1.47 -4.12
N THR A 86 -13.93 -0.23 -3.66
CA THR A 86 -13.00 0.88 -3.89
C THR A 86 -12.15 1.10 -2.66
N PHE A 87 -10.84 1.21 -2.85
CA PHE A 87 -9.88 1.61 -1.83
C PHE A 87 -9.21 2.93 -2.19
N VAL A 88 -9.06 3.84 -1.22
CA VAL A 88 -8.33 5.10 -1.41
C VAL A 88 -7.16 5.15 -0.44
N ASP A 89 -5.95 5.23 -1.01
CA ASP A 89 -4.68 5.24 -0.32
C ASP A 89 -4.11 6.66 -0.32
N VAL A 90 -4.17 7.36 0.81
CA VAL A 90 -3.70 8.74 0.94
C VAL A 90 -2.33 8.74 1.59
N GLY A 91 -1.31 9.23 0.86
CA GLY A 91 0.10 9.09 1.24
C GLY A 91 0.63 7.71 0.86
N ALA A 92 0.37 7.29 -0.38
CA ALA A 92 0.62 5.92 -0.84
C ALA A 92 2.12 5.52 -0.85
N ASN A 93 3.05 6.47 -0.80
CA ASN A 93 4.50 6.26 -0.78
C ASN A 93 4.94 5.34 -1.95
N ILE A 94 5.68 4.25 -1.70
CA ILE A 94 6.04 3.25 -2.73
C ILE A 94 4.87 2.40 -3.22
N GLY A 95 3.66 2.56 -2.68
CA GLY A 95 2.46 1.85 -3.12
C GLY A 95 2.22 0.49 -2.48
N TYR A 96 2.76 0.23 -1.27
CA TYR A 96 2.56 -1.06 -0.60
C TYR A 96 1.07 -1.39 -0.40
N TYR A 97 0.29 -0.46 0.17
CA TYR A 97 -1.13 -0.67 0.40
C TYR A 97 -1.95 -0.60 -0.87
N SER A 98 -1.58 0.27 -1.81
CA SER A 98 -2.20 0.35 -3.14
C SER A 98 -2.14 -0.98 -3.91
N VAL A 99 -0.97 -1.62 -3.96
CA VAL A 99 -0.80 -2.94 -4.62
C VAL A 99 -1.55 -4.03 -3.84
N LEU A 100 -1.48 -4.02 -2.51
CA LEU A 100 -2.23 -4.97 -1.67
C LEU A 100 -3.74 -4.86 -1.93
N ALA A 101 -4.29 -3.64 -1.89
CA ALA A 101 -5.69 -3.38 -2.12
C ALA A 101 -6.11 -3.79 -3.53
N SER A 102 -5.30 -3.50 -4.55
CA SER A 102 -5.55 -3.88 -5.94
C SER A 102 -5.79 -5.39 -6.10
N GLN A 103 -4.95 -6.21 -5.44
CA GLN A 103 -5.10 -7.67 -5.44
C GLN A 103 -6.35 -8.15 -4.68
N LEU A 104 -6.71 -7.47 -3.58
CA LEU A 104 -7.85 -7.83 -2.75
C LEU A 104 -9.19 -7.49 -3.40
N VAL A 105 -9.32 -6.29 -3.98
CA VAL A 105 -10.55 -5.84 -4.64
C VAL A 105 -10.70 -6.44 -6.04
N GLY A 106 -9.62 -6.97 -6.61
CA GLY A 106 -9.63 -7.64 -7.90
C GLY A 106 -9.99 -6.72 -9.07
N PRO A 107 -10.13 -7.26 -10.29
CA PRO A 107 -10.25 -6.46 -11.52
C PRO A 107 -11.54 -5.65 -11.63
N ALA A 108 -12.56 -5.97 -10.81
CA ALA A 108 -13.83 -5.25 -10.76
C ALA A 108 -13.86 -4.12 -9.71
N GLY A 109 -12.86 -4.07 -8.82
CA GLY A 109 -12.72 -2.99 -7.84
C GLY A 109 -11.73 -1.93 -8.31
N HIS A 110 -11.66 -0.83 -7.57
CA HIS A 110 -10.85 0.33 -7.92
C HIS A 110 -9.91 0.73 -6.78
N VAL A 111 -8.72 1.20 -7.12
CA VAL A 111 -7.78 1.76 -6.14
C VAL A 111 -7.36 3.15 -6.60
N VAL A 112 -7.47 4.13 -5.71
CA VAL A 112 -6.96 5.48 -5.94
C VAL A 112 -5.81 5.73 -4.99
N ALA A 113 -4.61 5.90 -5.53
CA ALA A 113 -3.37 6.08 -4.77
C ALA A 113 -2.88 7.52 -4.91
N VAL A 114 -2.97 8.28 -3.82
CA VAL A 114 -2.58 9.70 -3.77
C VAL A 114 -1.23 9.82 -3.08
N GLU A 115 -0.22 10.31 -3.78
CA GLU A 115 1.14 10.48 -3.24
C GLU A 115 1.69 11.86 -3.61
N PRO A 116 2.01 12.73 -2.62
CA PRO A 116 2.51 14.07 -2.90
C PRO A 116 3.94 14.09 -3.45
N SER A 117 4.82 13.20 -3.03
CA SER A 117 6.22 13.21 -3.50
C SER A 117 6.32 12.72 -4.94
N PRO A 118 6.90 13.49 -5.87
CA PRO A 118 7.08 13.04 -7.26
C PRO A 118 7.93 11.76 -7.37
N ASP A 119 8.97 11.64 -6.54
CA ASP A 119 9.87 10.48 -6.55
C ASP A 119 9.14 9.21 -6.06
N PHE A 120 8.34 9.32 -4.99
CA PHE A 120 7.53 8.20 -4.53
C PHE A 120 6.38 7.90 -5.48
N HIS A 121 5.76 8.90 -6.06
CA HIS A 121 4.72 8.68 -7.06
C HIS A 121 5.26 7.91 -8.28
N GLN A 122 6.46 8.21 -8.77
CA GLN A 122 7.10 7.42 -9.83
C GLN A 122 7.35 5.98 -9.38
N THR A 123 7.82 5.79 -8.14
CA THR A 123 8.05 4.46 -7.56
C THR A 123 6.75 3.66 -7.42
N LEU A 124 5.67 4.30 -6.96
CA LEU A 124 4.32 3.76 -6.88
C LEU A 124 3.82 3.30 -8.25
N VAL A 125 3.96 4.13 -9.27
CA VAL A 125 3.55 3.79 -10.65
C VAL A 125 4.30 2.55 -11.14
N ALA A 126 5.62 2.52 -10.98
CA ALA A 126 6.44 1.37 -11.37
C ALA A 126 6.04 0.10 -10.60
N ASN A 127 5.83 0.20 -9.29
CA ASN A 127 5.44 -0.93 -8.46
C ASN A 127 4.04 -1.46 -8.81
N ALA A 128 3.09 -0.59 -9.11
CA ALA A 128 1.77 -1.00 -9.58
C ALA A 128 1.88 -1.77 -10.92
N GLN A 129 2.72 -1.30 -11.85
CA GLN A 129 2.97 -1.96 -13.12
C GLN A 129 3.64 -3.33 -12.93
N ASP A 130 4.70 -3.40 -12.13
CA ASP A 130 5.46 -4.64 -11.86
C ASP A 130 4.61 -5.73 -11.18
N ASN A 131 3.56 -5.32 -10.45
CA ASN A 131 2.61 -6.23 -9.82
C ASN A 131 1.35 -6.49 -10.66
N GLY A 132 1.28 -5.96 -11.89
CA GLY A 132 0.17 -6.19 -12.81
C GLY A 132 -1.14 -5.52 -12.38
N CYS A 133 -1.06 -4.44 -11.62
CA CYS A 133 -2.23 -3.72 -11.09
C CYS A 133 -2.88 -2.84 -12.16
N GLY A 134 -3.85 -3.40 -12.91
CA GLY A 134 -4.60 -2.67 -13.93
C GLY A 134 -5.72 -1.76 -13.41
N ASN A 135 -6.04 -1.83 -12.12
CA ASN A 135 -7.14 -1.12 -11.47
C ASN A 135 -6.68 -0.05 -10.46
N VAL A 136 -5.41 0.34 -10.51
CA VAL A 136 -4.84 1.40 -9.66
C VAL A 136 -4.71 2.68 -10.48
N ARG A 137 -5.37 3.76 -10.05
CA ARG A 137 -5.11 5.11 -10.53
C ARG A 137 -4.22 5.83 -9.52
N THR A 138 -3.08 6.31 -9.99
CA THR A 138 -2.15 7.11 -9.18
C THR A 138 -2.38 8.60 -9.39
N VAL A 139 -2.19 9.38 -8.33
CA VAL A 139 -2.37 10.84 -8.32
C VAL A 139 -1.19 11.47 -7.61
N ASN A 140 -0.42 12.28 -8.34
CA ASN A 140 0.68 13.03 -7.74
C ASN A 140 0.16 14.36 -7.16
N ALA A 141 -0.42 14.29 -5.95
CA ALA A 141 -0.93 15.45 -5.24
C ALA A 141 -0.99 15.17 -3.74
N ALA A 142 -1.07 16.23 -2.94
CA ALA A 142 -1.44 16.20 -1.54
C ALA A 142 -2.96 16.38 -1.37
N VAL A 143 -3.53 15.70 -0.37
CA VAL A 143 -4.89 16.02 0.08
C VAL A 143 -4.82 17.22 1.02
N SER A 144 -5.60 18.27 0.73
CA SER A 144 -5.69 19.50 1.53
C SER A 144 -7.15 19.93 1.72
N ASP A 145 -7.37 21.01 2.48
CA ASP A 145 -8.68 21.68 2.60
C ASP A 145 -8.97 22.65 1.44
N SER A 146 -7.95 23.05 0.70
CA SER A 146 -8.01 24.07 -0.33
C SER A 146 -6.98 23.81 -1.45
N PRO A 147 -7.30 24.12 -2.73
CA PRO A 147 -6.34 23.96 -3.81
C PRO A 147 -5.13 24.88 -3.64
N GLY A 148 -3.94 24.39 -3.96
CA GLY A 148 -2.73 25.20 -3.91
C GLY A 148 -1.46 24.37 -4.02
N ARG A 149 -0.33 24.97 -3.64
CA ARG A 149 0.94 24.25 -3.46
C ARG A 149 1.27 24.19 -1.98
N MET A 150 1.72 23.02 -1.53
CA MET A 150 2.13 22.77 -0.16
C MET A 150 3.60 22.36 -0.11
N THR A 151 4.32 22.87 0.87
CA THR A 151 5.69 22.44 1.15
C THR A 151 5.66 21.27 2.12
N PHE A 152 6.36 20.21 1.76
CA PHE A 152 6.59 19.05 2.60
C PHE A 152 8.03 19.04 3.07
N TYR A 153 8.22 18.64 4.33
CA TYR A 153 9.52 18.58 4.99
C TYR A 153 9.86 17.15 5.37
N LEU A 154 11.12 16.80 5.17
CA LEU A 154 11.73 15.54 5.59
C LEU A 154 12.67 15.84 6.74
N GLU A 155 12.36 15.26 7.91
CA GLU A 155 13.19 15.42 9.10
C GLU A 155 14.44 14.52 9.04
N ARG A 156 14.34 13.33 8.42
CA ARG A 156 15.47 12.41 8.20
C ARG A 156 15.35 11.65 6.88
N SER A 157 16.39 11.62 6.07
CA SER A 157 16.49 10.84 4.81
C SER A 157 16.37 9.31 5.00
N THR A 158 16.44 8.83 6.25
CA THR A 158 16.31 7.40 6.60
C THR A 158 14.87 6.96 6.91
N ASN A 159 13.92 7.89 6.98
CA ASN A 159 12.49 7.63 7.14
C ASN A 159 11.70 8.51 6.16
N LEU A 160 11.73 8.15 4.89
CA LEU A 160 11.14 8.99 3.85
C LEU A 160 9.59 8.97 3.89
N GLY A 161 9.01 7.94 4.52
CA GLY A 161 7.58 7.89 4.88
C GLY A 161 7.16 8.84 6.01
N GLY A 162 8.11 9.49 6.69
CA GLY A 162 7.85 10.51 7.73
C GLY A 162 7.69 11.93 7.18
N THR A 163 7.38 12.08 5.89
CA THR A 163 7.20 13.38 5.25
C THR A 163 6.03 14.13 5.90
N THR A 164 6.22 15.39 6.26
CA THR A 164 5.23 16.21 6.98
C THR A 164 4.99 17.55 6.31
N ALA A 165 3.72 17.99 6.26
CA ALA A 165 3.36 19.34 5.84
C ALA A 165 3.66 20.39 6.94
N VAL A 166 3.89 19.95 8.18
CA VAL A 166 4.24 20.82 9.31
C VAL A 166 5.75 20.88 9.43
N ARG A 167 6.33 22.08 9.38
CA ARG A 167 7.78 22.28 9.48
C ARG A 167 8.33 21.76 10.82
N PRO A 168 9.18 20.72 10.81
CA PRO A 168 9.81 20.20 12.02
C PRO A 168 10.96 21.13 12.49
N ARG A 169 11.49 20.88 13.69
CA ARG A 169 12.62 21.65 14.25
C ARG A 169 13.89 21.49 13.42
N THR A 170 14.08 20.31 12.82
CA THR A 170 15.20 19.98 11.93
C THR A 170 14.65 19.57 10.57
N VAL A 171 15.11 20.25 9.52
CA VAL A 171 14.74 19.95 8.13
C VAL A 171 16.01 19.50 7.41
N GLU A 172 16.03 18.27 6.93
CA GLU A 172 17.12 17.76 6.09
C GLU A 172 16.86 18.11 4.61
N SER A 173 15.61 17.95 4.16
CA SER A 173 15.17 18.35 2.83
C SER A 173 13.69 18.73 2.80
N SER A 174 13.26 19.36 1.70
CA SER A 174 11.86 19.70 1.45
C SER A 174 11.55 19.64 -0.03
N PHE A 175 10.28 19.43 -0.36
CA PHE A 175 9.76 19.52 -1.72
C PHE A 175 8.40 20.22 -1.73
N GLU A 176 8.01 20.75 -2.89
CA GLU A 176 6.65 21.26 -3.10
C GLU A 176 5.83 20.21 -3.84
N ALA A 177 4.54 20.13 -3.50
CA ALA A 177 3.57 19.34 -4.22
C ALA A 177 2.29 20.15 -4.44
N ASP A 178 1.63 19.88 -5.56
CA ASP A 178 0.26 20.34 -5.77
C ASP A 178 -0.65 19.70 -4.72
N ALA A 179 -1.61 20.47 -4.23
CA ALA A 179 -2.54 20.06 -3.19
C ALA A 179 -3.97 20.41 -3.61
N ALA A 180 -4.91 19.52 -3.31
CA ALA A 180 -6.32 19.78 -3.56
C ALA A 180 -7.23 19.05 -2.55
N PRO A 181 -8.47 19.54 -2.39
CA PRO A 181 -9.52 18.83 -1.65
C PRO A 181 -9.71 17.40 -2.15
N PHE A 182 -9.90 16.47 -1.23
CA PHE A 182 -10.15 15.05 -1.54
C PHE A 182 -11.20 14.82 -2.65
N PRO A 183 -12.36 15.51 -2.68
CA PRO A 183 -13.35 15.32 -3.75
C PRO A 183 -12.87 15.74 -5.15
N GLN A 184 -11.81 16.55 -5.26
CA GLN A 184 -11.20 16.91 -6.54
C GLN A 184 -10.18 15.88 -7.01
N LEU A 185 -9.66 15.07 -6.08
CA LEU A 185 -8.62 14.06 -6.36
C LEU A 185 -9.21 12.68 -6.66
N VAL A 186 -10.46 12.43 -6.29
CA VAL A 186 -11.18 11.16 -6.51
C VAL A 186 -12.36 11.39 -7.45
N ARG A 187 -12.53 10.52 -8.46
CA ARG A 187 -13.65 10.62 -9.40
C ARG A 187 -14.92 10.05 -8.77
N GLU A 188 -16.09 10.62 -9.08
CA GLU A 188 -17.37 10.08 -8.57
C GLU A 188 -17.57 8.61 -8.97
N GLU A 189 -17.15 8.25 -10.18
CA GLU A 189 -17.19 6.88 -10.71
C GLU A 189 -16.41 5.88 -9.85
N GLU A 190 -15.36 6.33 -9.17
CA GLU A 190 -14.54 5.50 -8.29
C GLU A 190 -15.20 5.33 -6.92
N LEU A 191 -16.00 6.31 -6.48
CA LEU A 191 -16.72 6.25 -5.21
C LEU A 191 -18.08 5.55 -5.34
N ALA A 192 -18.60 5.42 -6.56
CA ALA A 192 -19.84 4.71 -6.82
C ALA A 192 -19.63 3.18 -6.73
N PRO A 193 -20.58 2.42 -6.15
CA PRO A 193 -20.52 0.98 -6.19
C PRO A 193 -20.54 0.51 -7.66
N PRO A 194 -19.85 -0.60 -8.02
CA PRO A 194 -19.74 -1.05 -9.39
C PRO A 194 -21.13 -1.14 -10.04
N ALA A 195 -21.27 -0.48 -11.20
CA ALA A 195 -22.51 -0.36 -11.95
C ALA A 195 -22.91 -1.69 -12.65
N CYS A 196 -23.12 -2.74 -11.87
CA CYS A 196 -23.98 -3.87 -12.19
C CYS A 196 -24.27 -4.66 -10.90
N SER A 197 -24.85 -4.01 -9.90
CA SER A 197 -25.56 -4.74 -8.85
C SER A 197 -26.96 -5.07 -9.39
N LYS A 198 -27.25 -6.35 -9.60
CA LYS A 198 -28.64 -6.79 -9.47
C LYS A 198 -29.07 -6.37 -8.06
N SER A 199 -29.91 -5.34 -7.97
CA SER A 199 -30.47 -4.95 -6.70
C SER A 199 -31.34 -6.09 -6.20
N THR A 200 -30.82 -6.82 -5.21
CA THR A 200 -31.70 -7.38 -4.19
C THR A 200 -31.39 -6.61 -2.93
N SER A 201 -32.17 -5.56 -2.71
CA SER A 201 -32.28 -4.92 -1.41
C SER A 201 -32.51 -6.02 -0.37
N ARG A 202 -31.53 -6.27 0.50
CA ARG A 202 -31.77 -7.02 1.72
C ARG A 202 -31.01 -6.38 2.86
N ALA A 203 -31.67 -5.37 3.45
CA ALA A 203 -31.52 -5.09 4.87
C ALA A 203 -31.63 -6.42 5.62
N VAL A 204 -30.56 -6.84 6.28
CA VAL A 204 -30.60 -7.98 7.19
C VAL A 204 -31.34 -7.52 8.45
N ARG A 205 -32.65 -7.72 8.47
CA ARG A 205 -33.35 -8.18 9.69
C ARG A 205 -33.57 -9.70 9.54
N PRO A 206 -33.54 -10.46 10.66
CA PRO A 206 -33.54 -11.91 10.59
C PRO A 206 -34.92 -12.45 10.21
N GLY A 207 -34.95 -13.38 9.27
CA GLY A 207 -36.12 -14.21 9.01
C GLY A 207 -36.48 -14.41 7.54
N ARG A 208 -36.46 -15.70 7.16
CA ARG A 208 -37.15 -16.34 6.04
C ARG A 208 -36.44 -16.35 4.67
N TYR A 209 -36.42 -17.55 4.10
CA TYR A 209 -35.95 -17.93 2.76
C TYR A 209 -37.02 -17.65 1.69
N ALA A 210 -36.56 -17.48 0.44
CA ALA A 210 -37.18 -17.78 -0.87
C ALA A 210 -36.51 -16.86 -1.91
N GLY A 211 -36.21 -17.19 -3.16
CA GLY A 211 -36.42 -18.32 -4.07
C GLY A 211 -36.04 -17.77 -5.46
N CYS A 212 -35.21 -18.47 -6.22
CA CYS A 212 -34.65 -17.97 -7.49
C CYS A 212 -35.51 -18.46 -8.67
N SER A 213 -36.07 -17.56 -9.48
CA SER A 213 -36.67 -17.90 -10.78
C SER A 213 -35.86 -17.29 -11.92
N ARG A 214 -35.45 -18.15 -12.85
CA ARG A 214 -34.84 -17.78 -14.13
C ARG A 214 -35.97 -17.44 -15.11
N HIS A 215 -35.79 -16.39 -15.92
CA HIS A 215 -36.53 -16.22 -17.17
C HIS A 215 -35.52 -16.08 -18.31
N SER A 216 -35.57 -17.07 -19.21
CA SER A 216 -35.04 -16.98 -20.56
C SER A 216 -36.06 -16.25 -21.44
N PRO A 217 -35.66 -15.44 -22.43
CA PRO A 217 -36.59 -14.95 -23.44
C PRO A 217 -36.80 -16.01 -24.53
N ALA A 218 -38.04 -16.15 -25.01
CA ALA A 218 -38.39 -16.91 -26.20
C ALA A 218 -38.12 -16.08 -27.48
N PRO A 219 -37.72 -16.70 -28.61
CA PRO A 219 -37.64 -16.00 -29.89
C PRO A 219 -39.01 -16.01 -30.61
N GLU A 220 -39.22 -15.01 -31.46
CA GLU A 220 -40.32 -14.93 -32.44
C GLU A 220 -40.25 -16.06 -33.49
#